data_AF-A0AAD9MGK0-F1
#
_entry.id   AF-A0AAD9MGK0-F1
#
_cell.length_a   1.000
_cell.length_b   1.000
_cell.length_c   1.000
_cell.angle_alpha   90.00
_cell.angle_beta   90.00
_cell.angle_gamma   90.00
#
_symmetry.space_group_name_H-M   'P 1'
#
loop_
_entity.id
_entity.type
_entity.pdbx_description
1 polymer ?
#
loop_
_entity_poly.entity_id
_entity_poly.type
_entity_poly.pdbx_seq_one_letter_code
_entity_poly.pdbx_strand_id
1 'polypeptide(L)'
;MARLLRTLGIALGLPGAAYYGKVGYDVHLASQEADRIDSQREAESTAATHAQSKLEREIAHLASLEEKLERLDKASHFDLNKWDVQISEAKARLDRLVKDREVAAQQSAQLLEDMDDARGRRTSLEAQKAKHEENLKDVAVKDIAEWLWKAPFGLLAHDAGNPRLFEYGNQMALELFETDFEELAGTPSTRSADNEVEVMVVQADRSQALAAALEKGYITGYSGWRRSFQGTRFLIKDAILFNVMSPTGEVIGQAAQLNGWEKEGAETSEVQGH
;
A
#
# COMPACT_ATOMS: atom_id res chain seq x y z
N MET A 1 13.97 -21.98 -0.27
CA MET A 1 14.50 -21.90 -1.65
C MET A 1 13.47 -22.12 -2.76
N ALA A 2 12.93 -23.32 -3.03
CA ALA A 2 12.00 -23.54 -4.16
C ALA A 2 10.71 -22.68 -4.12
N ARG A 3 10.18 -22.39 -2.92
CA ARG A 3 9.05 -21.48 -2.72
C ARG A 3 9.42 -20.02 -3.00
N LEU A 4 10.55 -19.57 -2.45
CA LEU A 4 11.13 -18.25 -2.70
C LEU A 4 11.40 -18.03 -4.19
N LEU A 5 11.99 -19.02 -4.89
CA LEU A 5 12.28 -18.94 -6.32
C LEU A 5 11.01 -18.95 -7.20
N ARG A 6 9.95 -19.67 -6.79
CA ARG A 6 8.64 -19.53 -7.45
C ARG A 6 8.07 -18.14 -7.21
N THR A 7 8.07 -17.63 -5.98
CA THR A 7 7.54 -16.28 -5.69
C THR A 7 8.35 -15.20 -6.40
N LEU A 8 9.68 -15.30 -6.43
CA LEU A 8 10.57 -14.38 -7.13
C LEU A 8 10.43 -14.50 -8.64
N GLY A 9 10.28 -15.71 -9.17
CA GLY A 9 10.11 -15.94 -10.61
C GLY A 9 8.75 -15.53 -11.14
N ILE A 10 7.73 -15.70 -10.31
CA ILE A 10 6.42 -15.09 -10.49
C ILE A 10 6.63 -13.57 -10.48
N ALA A 11 7.15 -12.98 -9.38
CA ALA A 11 7.32 -11.54 -9.19
C ALA A 11 8.11 -10.83 -10.31
N LEU A 12 9.16 -11.47 -10.84
CA LEU A 12 10.11 -10.82 -11.74
C LEU A 12 9.87 -11.09 -13.21
N GLY A 13 9.03 -12.08 -13.54
CA GLY A 13 8.68 -12.46 -14.90
C GLY A 13 9.89 -12.89 -15.74
N LEU A 14 9.79 -14.05 -16.37
CA LEU A 14 10.78 -14.52 -17.37
C LEU A 14 11.08 -13.42 -18.43
N PRO A 15 12.22 -13.51 -19.15
CA PRO A 15 12.86 -12.36 -19.77
C PRO A 15 11.91 -11.72 -20.79
N GLY A 16 11.50 -10.48 -20.48
CA GLY A 16 10.50 -9.72 -21.22
C GLY A 16 9.36 -9.16 -20.35
N ALA A 17 9.25 -9.54 -19.06
CA ALA A 17 8.10 -9.16 -18.23
C ALA A 17 8.49 -8.66 -16.83
N ALA A 18 9.07 -7.47 -16.73
CA ALA A 18 9.12 -6.70 -15.49
C ALA A 18 7.70 -6.27 -15.08
N TYR A 19 6.84 -7.17 -14.57
CA TYR A 19 5.42 -6.82 -14.40
C TYR A 19 4.66 -7.49 -13.25
N TYR A 20 5.18 -8.52 -12.58
CA TYR A 20 4.34 -9.32 -11.67
C TYR A 20 4.38 -8.89 -10.20
N GLY A 21 5.54 -8.43 -9.71
CA GLY A 21 5.64 -7.78 -8.40
C GLY A 21 4.68 -6.59 -8.32
N LYS A 22 4.49 -5.90 -9.45
CA LYS A 22 3.50 -4.85 -9.63
C LYS A 22 2.07 -5.38 -9.68
N VAL A 23 1.72 -6.31 -10.58
CA VAL A 23 0.31 -6.77 -10.72
C VAL A 23 -0.21 -7.52 -9.49
N GLY A 24 0.58 -8.43 -8.91
CA GLY A 24 0.18 -9.16 -7.70
C GLY A 24 0.01 -8.23 -6.49
N TYR A 25 0.82 -7.17 -6.43
CA TYR A 25 0.69 -6.15 -5.41
C TYR A 25 -0.46 -5.16 -5.67
N ASP A 26 -0.65 -4.74 -6.92
CA ASP A 26 -1.78 -3.90 -7.34
C ASP A 26 -3.11 -4.58 -6.99
N VAL A 27 -3.22 -5.92 -7.15
CA VAL A 27 -4.38 -6.70 -6.66
C VAL A 27 -4.55 -6.57 -5.14
N HIS A 28 -3.46 -6.70 -4.38
CA HIS A 28 -3.50 -6.61 -2.92
C HIS A 28 -3.87 -5.20 -2.45
N LEU A 29 -3.32 -4.16 -3.07
CA LEU A 29 -3.70 -2.77 -2.84
C LEU A 29 -5.16 -2.50 -3.18
N ALA A 30 -5.60 -2.92 -4.37
CA ALA A 30 -6.99 -2.75 -4.78
C ALA A 30 -7.93 -3.48 -3.81
N SER A 31 -7.49 -4.59 -3.21
CA SER A 31 -8.24 -5.27 -2.16
C SER A 31 -8.27 -4.47 -0.85
N GLN A 32 -7.13 -3.97 -0.38
CA GLN A 32 -7.09 -3.13 0.84
C GLN A 32 -7.84 -1.80 0.67
N GLU A 33 -7.77 -1.19 -0.51
CA GLU A 33 -8.50 0.02 -0.88
C GLU A 33 -10.01 -0.27 -0.88
N ALA A 34 -10.44 -1.37 -1.49
CA ALA A 34 -11.84 -1.81 -1.45
C ALA A 34 -12.33 -2.07 -0.02
N ASP A 35 -11.53 -2.76 0.81
CA ASP A 35 -11.88 -3.05 2.21
C ASP A 35 -11.99 -1.75 3.05
N ARG A 36 -11.10 -0.77 2.79
CA ARG A 36 -11.15 0.56 3.42
C ARG A 36 -12.40 1.34 3.02
N ILE A 37 -12.72 1.35 1.73
CA ILE A 37 -13.92 2.02 1.20
C ILE A 37 -15.19 1.35 1.77
N ASP A 38 -15.24 0.02 1.82
CA ASP A 38 -16.35 -0.73 2.42
C ASP A 38 -16.52 -0.37 3.91
N SER A 39 -15.42 -0.30 4.67
CA SER A 39 -15.43 0.11 6.08
C SER A 39 -15.91 1.55 6.28
N GLN A 40 -15.46 2.48 5.43
CA GLN A 40 -15.90 3.88 5.47
C GLN A 40 -17.39 4.00 5.15
N ARG A 41 -17.88 3.24 4.16
CA ARG A 41 -19.30 3.21 3.80
C ARG A 41 -20.17 2.72 4.95
N GLU A 42 -19.76 1.68 5.66
CA GLU A 42 -20.50 1.19 6.83
C GLU A 42 -20.61 2.26 7.93
N ALA A 43 -19.51 2.99 8.18
CA ALA A 43 -19.50 4.11 9.12
C ALA A 43 -20.42 5.25 8.66
N GLU A 44 -20.37 5.64 7.39
CA GLU A 44 -21.20 6.71 6.84
C GLU A 44 -22.68 6.33 6.76
N SER A 45 -23.00 5.09 6.40
CA SER A 45 -24.37 4.56 6.44
C SER A 45 -24.95 4.59 7.86
N THR A 46 -24.14 4.26 8.86
CA THR A 46 -24.53 4.35 10.28
C THR A 46 -24.77 5.80 10.68
N ALA A 47 -23.90 6.72 10.28
CA ALA A 47 -24.06 8.15 10.54
C ALA A 47 -25.32 8.73 9.87
N ALA A 48 -25.60 8.35 8.62
CA ALA A 48 -26.80 8.75 7.89
C ALA A 48 -28.08 8.27 8.57
N THR A 49 -28.09 7.01 9.05
CA THR A 49 -29.21 6.45 9.82
C THR A 49 -29.45 7.23 11.12
N HIS A 50 -28.37 7.63 11.81
CA HIS A 50 -28.46 8.44 13.01
C HIS A 50 -28.98 9.86 12.72
N ALA A 51 -28.50 10.50 11.65
CA ALA A 51 -28.96 11.81 11.21
C ALA A 51 -30.45 11.80 10.84
N GLN A 52 -30.89 10.77 10.11
CA GLN A 52 -32.30 10.55 9.79
C GLN A 52 -33.17 10.40 11.05
N SER A 53 -32.71 9.62 12.02
CA SER A 53 -33.41 9.45 13.30
C SER A 53 -33.52 10.77 14.08
N LYS A 54 -32.50 11.62 14.04
CA LYS A 54 -32.50 12.93 14.69
C LYS A 54 -33.47 13.89 14.00
N LEU A 55 -33.51 13.88 12.67
CA LEU A 55 -34.45 14.66 11.87
C LEU A 55 -35.89 14.26 12.20
N GLU A 56 -36.21 12.97 12.22
CA GLU A 56 -37.54 12.45 12.56
C GLU A 56 -37.99 12.88 13.96
N ARG A 57 -37.09 12.85 14.95
CA ARG A 57 -37.39 13.34 16.31
C ARG A 57 -37.69 14.83 16.33
N GLU A 58 -36.94 15.66 15.60
CA GLU A 58 -37.17 17.11 15.58
C GLU A 58 -38.45 17.46 14.81
N ILE A 59 -38.80 16.73 13.74
CA ILE A 59 -40.10 16.85 13.05
C ILE A 59 -41.25 16.55 14.03
N ALA A 60 -41.16 15.43 14.75
CA ALA A 60 -42.17 15.06 15.73
C ALA A 60 -42.28 16.08 16.87
N HIS A 61 -41.14 16.63 17.32
CA HIS A 61 -41.08 17.68 18.33
C HIS A 61 -41.76 18.97 17.84
N LEU A 62 -41.45 19.42 16.62
CA LEU A 62 -42.09 20.59 16.00
C LEU A 62 -43.61 20.40 15.90
N ALA A 63 -44.07 19.25 15.39
CA ALA A 63 -45.49 18.95 15.28
C ALA A 63 -46.19 18.99 16.65
N SER A 64 -45.54 18.50 17.71
CA SER A 64 -46.06 18.62 19.08
C SER A 64 -46.11 20.06 19.59
N LEU A 65 -45.18 20.94 19.20
CA LEU A 65 -45.19 22.36 19.60
C LEU A 65 -46.33 23.09 18.90
N GLU A 66 -46.51 22.85 17.59
CA GLU A 66 -47.57 23.45 16.78
C GLU A 66 -48.97 23.02 17.28
N GLU A 67 -49.16 21.74 17.62
CA GLU A 67 -50.42 21.27 18.22
C GLU A 67 -50.69 21.91 19.59
N LYS A 68 -49.66 22.07 20.43
CA LYS A 68 -49.82 22.74 21.74
C LYS A 68 -50.18 24.22 21.56
N LEU A 69 -49.57 24.91 20.60
CA LEU A 69 -49.89 26.29 20.29
C LEU A 69 -51.36 26.43 19.85
N GLU A 70 -51.85 25.55 18.96
CA GLU A 70 -53.24 25.56 18.50
C GLU A 70 -54.24 25.33 19.64
N ARG A 71 -53.89 24.48 20.62
CA ARG A 71 -54.72 24.25 21.82
C ARG A 71 -54.73 25.46 22.76
N LEU A 72 -53.60 26.14 22.92
CA LEU A 72 -53.45 27.29 23.81
C LEU A 72 -54.08 28.56 23.24
N ASP A 73 -54.04 28.76 21.93
CA ASP A 73 -54.73 29.89 21.26
C ASP A 73 -56.26 29.87 21.54
N LYS A 74 -56.83 28.67 21.67
CA LYS A 74 -58.24 28.47 22.05
C LYS A 74 -58.54 28.77 23.54
N ALA A 75 -57.52 28.92 24.39
CA ALA A 75 -57.63 29.17 25.82
C ALA A 75 -57.23 30.62 26.15
N SER A 76 -58.21 31.50 26.32
CA SER A 76 -58.02 32.95 26.47
C SER A 76 -57.24 33.38 27.74
N HIS A 77 -55.90 33.33 27.70
CA HIS A 77 -54.89 34.12 28.45
C HIS A 77 -53.55 33.36 28.42
N PHE A 78 -52.70 33.58 27.40
CA PHE A 78 -51.39 32.94 27.37
C PHE A 78 -50.31 33.79 26.70
N ASP A 79 -49.06 33.63 27.14
CA ASP A 79 -47.88 34.31 26.60
C ASP A 79 -47.41 33.64 25.30
N LEU A 80 -47.98 34.09 24.17
CA LEU A 80 -47.73 33.58 22.82
C LEU A 80 -46.27 33.77 22.38
N ASN A 81 -45.60 34.83 22.84
CA ASN A 81 -44.23 35.16 22.43
C ASN A 81 -43.21 34.06 22.78
N LYS A 82 -43.40 33.37 23.91
CA LYS A 82 -42.51 32.29 24.34
C LYS A 82 -42.59 31.07 23.41
N TRP A 83 -43.77 30.75 22.89
CA TRP A 83 -43.98 29.61 22.00
C TRP A 83 -43.50 29.90 20.58
N ASP A 84 -43.70 31.13 20.10
CA ASP A 84 -43.19 31.58 18.80
C ASP A 84 -41.67 31.46 18.71
N VAL A 85 -40.95 31.79 19.79
CA VAL A 85 -39.49 31.60 19.88
C VAL A 85 -39.13 30.11 19.82
N GLN A 86 -39.80 29.25 20.59
CA GLN A 86 -39.51 27.81 20.59
C GLN A 86 -39.77 27.14 19.23
N ILE A 87 -40.85 27.52 18.56
CA ILE A 87 -41.18 27.03 17.21
C ILE A 87 -40.14 27.54 16.21
N SER A 88 -39.77 28.82 16.28
CA SER A 88 -38.75 29.40 15.39
C SER A 88 -37.39 28.71 15.55
N GLU A 89 -36.98 28.42 16.79
CA GLU A 89 -35.74 27.68 17.08
C GLU A 89 -35.80 26.22 16.61
N ALA A 90 -36.96 25.57 16.73
CA ALA A 90 -37.16 24.21 16.23
C ALA A 90 -37.12 24.16 14.69
N LYS A 91 -37.74 25.14 14.00
CA LYS A 91 -37.64 25.30 12.54
C LYS A 91 -36.20 25.52 12.08
N ALA A 92 -35.47 26.41 12.75
CA ALA A 92 -34.06 26.64 12.45
C ALA A 92 -33.18 25.40 12.69
N ARG A 93 -33.49 24.58 13.70
CA ARG A 93 -32.83 23.27 13.90
C ARG A 93 -33.18 22.28 12.79
N LEU A 94 -34.43 22.24 12.36
CA LEU A 94 -34.89 21.38 11.27
C LEU A 94 -34.17 21.71 9.96
N ASP A 95 -34.07 22.99 9.60
CA ASP A 95 -33.36 23.43 8.38
C ASP A 95 -31.89 22.98 8.38
N ARG A 96 -31.23 23.05 9.54
CA ARG A 96 -29.86 22.53 9.70
C ARG A 96 -29.80 21.02 9.51
N LEU A 97 -30.71 20.26 10.14
CA LEU A 97 -30.74 18.81 10.04
C LEU A 97 -31.07 18.31 8.62
N VAL A 98 -31.92 19.03 7.89
CA VAL A 98 -32.20 18.75 6.47
C VAL A 98 -30.93 18.95 5.64
N LYS A 99 -30.24 20.07 5.83
CA LYS A 99 -28.98 20.34 5.12
C LYS A 99 -27.88 19.32 5.46
N ASP A 100 -27.74 18.95 6.72
CA ASP A 100 -26.78 17.93 7.17
C ASP A 100 -27.10 16.56 6.52
N ARG A 101 -28.40 16.21 6.40
CA ARG A 101 -28.84 14.98 5.72
C ARG A 101 -28.53 15.02 4.22
N GLU A 102 -28.75 16.14 3.55
CA GLU A 102 -28.44 16.30 2.12
C GLU A 102 -26.94 16.12 1.85
N VAL A 103 -26.08 16.74 2.67
CA VAL A 103 -24.62 16.58 2.58
C VAL A 103 -24.22 15.12 2.81
N ALA A 104 -24.77 14.47 3.83
CA ALA A 104 -24.49 13.06 4.11
C ALA A 104 -24.95 12.13 2.96
N ALA A 105 -26.08 12.43 2.32
CA ALA A 105 -26.58 11.67 1.18
C ALA A 105 -25.67 11.83 -0.06
N GLN A 106 -25.15 13.05 -0.30
CA GLN A 106 -24.19 13.30 -1.38
C GLN A 106 -22.86 12.58 -1.14
N GLN A 107 -22.33 12.62 0.09
CA GLN A 107 -21.10 11.90 0.46
C GLN A 107 -21.27 10.39 0.28
N SER A 108 -22.39 9.83 0.74
CA SER A 108 -22.68 8.40 0.56
C SER A 108 -22.84 8.01 -0.91
N ALA A 109 -23.37 8.88 -1.77
CA ALA A 109 -23.48 8.61 -3.21
C ALA A 109 -22.10 8.61 -3.88
N GLN A 110 -21.23 9.55 -3.53
CA GLN A 110 -19.86 9.60 -4.06
C GLN A 110 -19.07 8.35 -3.66
N LEU A 111 -19.17 7.91 -2.40
CA LEU A 111 -18.49 6.69 -1.96
C LEU A 111 -18.95 5.42 -2.70
N LEU A 112 -20.22 5.36 -3.11
CA LEU A 112 -20.72 4.22 -3.89
C LEU A 112 -20.07 4.16 -5.27
N GLU A 113 -19.90 5.31 -5.94
CA GLU A 113 -19.21 5.40 -7.23
C GLU A 113 -17.74 5.00 -7.10
N ASP A 114 -17.03 5.55 -6.11
CA ASP A 114 -15.62 5.23 -5.83
C ASP A 114 -15.43 3.72 -5.54
N MET A 115 -16.41 3.09 -4.88
CA MET A 115 -16.41 1.66 -4.56
C MET A 115 -16.60 0.78 -5.80
N ASP A 116 -17.52 1.13 -6.69
CA ASP A 116 -17.74 0.39 -7.93
C ASP A 116 -16.50 0.47 -8.84
N ASP A 117 -15.85 1.63 -8.89
CA ASP A 117 -14.57 1.81 -9.57
C ASP A 117 -13.45 0.98 -8.94
N ALA A 118 -13.33 0.98 -7.61
CA ALA A 118 -12.34 0.17 -6.90
C ALA A 118 -12.55 -1.34 -7.13
N ARG A 119 -13.81 -1.81 -7.09
CA ARG A 119 -14.16 -3.20 -7.39
C ARG A 119 -13.84 -3.57 -8.83
N GLY A 120 -14.17 -2.70 -9.79
CA GLY A 120 -13.83 -2.88 -11.20
C GLY A 120 -12.32 -3.00 -11.42
N ARG A 121 -11.53 -2.12 -10.79
CA ARG A 121 -10.06 -2.20 -10.81
C ARG A 121 -9.56 -3.52 -10.23
N ARG A 122 -10.05 -3.94 -9.06
CA ARG A 122 -9.68 -5.21 -8.42
C ARG A 122 -9.93 -6.40 -9.34
N THR A 123 -11.13 -6.52 -9.89
CA THR A 123 -11.50 -7.63 -10.80
C THR A 123 -10.60 -7.68 -12.03
N SER A 124 -10.28 -6.52 -12.62
CA SER A 124 -9.35 -6.46 -13.77
C SER A 124 -7.95 -6.96 -13.40
N LEU A 125 -7.44 -6.55 -12.24
CA LEU A 125 -6.12 -6.95 -11.74
C LEU A 125 -6.07 -8.45 -11.39
N GLU A 126 -7.13 -8.98 -10.77
CA GLU A 126 -7.26 -10.41 -10.48
C GLU A 126 -7.25 -11.25 -11.76
N ALA A 127 -7.93 -10.80 -12.81
CA ALA A 127 -7.91 -11.46 -14.12
C ALA A 127 -6.52 -11.44 -14.76
N GLN A 128 -5.80 -10.31 -14.68
CA GLN A 128 -4.41 -10.22 -15.15
C GLN A 128 -3.49 -11.18 -14.39
N LYS A 129 -3.59 -11.21 -13.06
CA LYS A 129 -2.86 -12.15 -12.20
C LYS A 129 -3.15 -13.60 -12.61
N ALA A 130 -4.42 -13.98 -12.72
CA ALA A 130 -4.82 -15.35 -13.06
C ALA A 130 -4.25 -15.80 -14.42
N LYS A 131 -4.32 -14.91 -15.43
CA LYS A 131 -3.76 -15.18 -16.76
C LYS A 131 -2.25 -15.39 -16.71
N HIS A 132 -1.54 -14.61 -15.90
CA HIS A 132 -0.10 -14.80 -15.77
C HIS A 132 0.26 -16.05 -14.95
N GLU A 133 -0.53 -16.42 -13.94
CA GLU A 133 -0.32 -17.66 -13.18
C GLU A 133 -0.49 -18.85 -14.11
N GLU A 134 -1.50 -18.81 -14.98
CA GLU A 134 -1.72 -19.79 -16.04
C GLU A 134 -0.51 -19.92 -16.98
N ASN A 135 0.07 -18.80 -17.43
CA ASN A 135 1.28 -18.82 -18.26
C ASN A 135 2.50 -19.44 -17.56
N LEU A 136 2.53 -19.46 -16.22
CA LEU A 136 3.61 -20.01 -15.43
C LEU A 136 3.36 -21.46 -14.97
N LYS A 137 2.16 -22.02 -15.18
CA LYS A 137 1.80 -23.38 -14.72
C LYS A 137 2.69 -24.47 -15.31
N ASP A 138 3.09 -24.30 -16.57
CA ASP A 138 3.87 -25.29 -17.31
C ASP A 138 5.39 -25.01 -17.30
N VAL A 139 5.83 -23.92 -16.66
CA VAL A 139 7.26 -23.64 -16.51
C VAL A 139 7.80 -24.40 -15.30
N ALA A 140 8.83 -25.21 -15.51
CA ALA A 140 9.47 -25.90 -14.40
C ALA A 140 10.16 -24.87 -13.48
N VAL A 141 10.02 -25.06 -12.16
CA VAL A 141 10.69 -24.21 -11.14
C VAL A 141 12.19 -24.12 -11.38
N LYS A 142 12.78 -25.19 -11.89
CA LYS A 142 14.19 -25.26 -12.22
C LYS A 142 14.55 -24.23 -13.30
N ASP A 143 13.74 -24.10 -14.34
CA ASP A 143 14.00 -23.15 -15.45
C ASP A 143 13.88 -21.70 -14.96
N ILE A 144 12.90 -21.45 -14.09
CA ILE A 144 12.74 -20.15 -13.41
C ILE A 144 13.97 -19.83 -12.54
N ALA A 145 14.42 -20.80 -11.75
CA ALA A 145 15.58 -20.65 -10.88
C ALA A 145 16.85 -20.39 -11.69
N GLU A 146 17.07 -21.13 -12.78
CA GLU A 146 18.20 -20.95 -13.68
C GLU A 146 18.19 -19.58 -14.35
N TRP A 147 17.00 -19.10 -14.74
CA TRP A 147 16.86 -17.77 -15.30
C TRP A 147 17.16 -16.66 -14.27
N LEU A 148 16.57 -16.74 -13.08
CA LEU A 148 16.83 -15.78 -12.00
C LEU A 148 18.30 -15.75 -11.57
N TRP A 149 18.94 -16.91 -11.55
CA TRP A 149 20.35 -17.05 -11.22
C TRP A 149 21.24 -16.27 -12.20
N LYS A 150 20.93 -16.35 -13.50
CA LYS A 150 21.69 -15.72 -14.60
C LYS A 150 21.11 -14.38 -15.06
N ALA A 151 20.17 -13.81 -14.31
CA ALA A 151 19.49 -12.58 -14.72
C ALA A 151 20.48 -11.42 -14.86
N PRO A 152 20.27 -10.49 -15.81
CA PRO A 152 21.19 -9.38 -16.09
C PRO A 152 21.11 -8.25 -15.06
N PHE A 153 20.63 -8.52 -13.85
CA PHE A 153 20.46 -7.59 -12.75
C PHE A 153 20.80 -8.30 -11.43
N GLY A 154 21.18 -7.54 -10.41
CA GLY A 154 21.37 -8.09 -9.06
C GLY A 154 20.02 -8.37 -8.41
N LEU A 155 19.85 -9.54 -7.79
CA LEU A 155 18.65 -9.87 -7.02
C LEU A 155 19.04 -10.39 -5.64
N LEU A 156 18.54 -9.75 -4.60
CA LEU A 156 18.69 -10.16 -3.20
C LEU A 156 17.32 -10.37 -2.56
N ALA A 157 17.20 -11.31 -1.62
CA ALA A 157 16.02 -11.46 -0.79
C ALA A 157 16.39 -11.82 0.65
N HIS A 158 15.60 -11.31 1.60
CA HIS A 158 15.72 -11.63 3.02
C HIS A 158 14.36 -12.04 3.61
N ASP A 159 14.40 -12.72 4.75
CA ASP A 159 13.21 -13.10 5.50
C ASP A 159 12.48 -11.89 6.14
N ALA A 160 11.33 -12.14 6.76
CA ALA A 160 10.61 -11.16 7.56
C ALA A 160 11.07 -11.11 9.04
N GLY A 161 12.24 -11.69 9.36
CA GLY A 161 12.76 -11.84 10.72
C GLY A 161 13.26 -10.54 11.35
N ASN A 162 13.69 -10.62 12.60
CA ASN A 162 14.41 -9.53 13.26
C ASN A 162 15.62 -10.08 14.05
N PRO A 163 16.86 -9.89 13.58
CA PRO A 163 17.24 -9.17 12.36
C PRO A 163 16.81 -9.90 11.08
N ARG A 164 16.61 -9.15 9.98
CA ARG A 164 16.28 -9.70 8.66
C ARG A 164 17.50 -10.34 8.02
N LEU A 165 17.45 -11.65 7.77
CA LEU A 165 18.57 -12.43 7.25
C LEU A 165 18.44 -12.67 5.74
N PHE A 166 19.53 -12.50 4.99
CA PHE A 166 19.53 -12.85 3.57
C PHE A 166 19.29 -14.35 3.38
N GLU A 167 18.38 -14.70 2.49
CA GLU A 167 18.09 -16.09 2.09
C GLU A 167 18.48 -16.38 0.65
N TYR A 168 18.71 -15.33 -0.15
CA TYR A 168 19.01 -15.46 -1.56
C TYR A 168 19.80 -14.27 -2.11
N GLY A 169 20.76 -14.57 -2.98
CA GLY A 169 21.42 -13.64 -3.89
C GLY A 169 21.66 -14.36 -5.20
N ASN A 170 21.37 -13.73 -6.34
CA ASN A 170 21.74 -14.30 -7.64
C ASN A 170 23.21 -14.02 -7.98
N GLN A 171 23.71 -14.58 -9.08
CA GLN A 171 25.11 -14.48 -9.47
C GLN A 171 25.60 -13.02 -9.52
N MET A 172 24.86 -12.13 -10.17
CA MET A 172 25.21 -10.71 -10.29
C MET A 172 25.25 -10.00 -8.93
N ALA A 173 24.33 -10.32 -8.02
CA ALA A 173 24.35 -9.77 -6.67
C ALA A 173 25.56 -10.29 -5.86
N LEU A 174 25.89 -11.57 -5.96
CA LEU A 174 27.06 -12.14 -5.29
C LEU A 174 28.36 -11.53 -5.80
N GLU A 175 28.50 -11.33 -7.11
CA GLU A 175 29.64 -10.65 -7.71
C GLU A 175 29.75 -9.18 -7.24
N LEU A 176 28.63 -8.46 -7.17
CA LEU A 176 28.61 -7.07 -6.69
C LEU A 176 28.98 -6.96 -5.20
N PHE A 177 28.49 -7.89 -4.37
CA PHE A 177 28.77 -7.91 -2.93
C PHE A 177 30.07 -8.65 -2.59
N GLU A 178 30.80 -9.15 -3.60
CA GLU A 178 32.11 -9.79 -3.49
C GLU A 178 32.13 -10.95 -2.48
N THR A 179 31.09 -11.79 -2.55
CA THR A 179 30.85 -12.91 -1.63
C THR A 179 30.25 -14.10 -2.38
N ASP A 180 30.15 -15.26 -1.72
CA ASP A 180 29.44 -16.44 -2.23
C ASP A 180 28.09 -16.64 -1.50
N PHE A 181 27.36 -17.68 -1.90
CA PHE A 181 26.04 -17.93 -1.34
C PHE A 181 26.11 -18.34 0.13
N GLU A 182 27.08 -19.18 0.48
CA GLU A 182 27.32 -19.69 1.83
C GLU A 182 27.64 -18.58 2.82
N GLU A 183 28.43 -17.59 2.39
CA GLU A 183 28.77 -16.41 3.19
C GLU A 183 27.65 -15.37 3.24
N LEU A 184 26.83 -15.25 2.19
CA LEU A 184 25.70 -14.32 2.15
C LEU A 184 24.54 -14.83 3.02
N ALA A 185 24.17 -16.09 2.86
CA ALA A 185 22.98 -16.67 3.47
C ALA A 185 23.06 -16.67 5.00
N GLY A 186 22.00 -16.22 5.66
CA GLY A 186 21.96 -16.10 7.13
C GLY A 186 22.69 -14.88 7.69
N THR A 187 23.26 -14.01 6.86
CA THR A 187 23.81 -12.73 7.34
C THR A 187 22.73 -11.67 7.49
N PRO A 188 22.82 -10.81 8.52
CA PRO A 188 21.93 -9.67 8.64
C PRO A 188 22.07 -8.76 7.42
N SER A 189 20.93 -8.43 6.81
CA SER A 189 20.89 -7.55 5.64
C SER A 189 21.39 -6.12 5.91
N THR A 190 21.58 -5.78 7.19
CA THR A 190 22.18 -4.53 7.70
C THR A 190 23.71 -4.52 7.61
N ARG A 191 24.37 -5.68 7.54
CA ARG A 191 25.85 -5.81 7.52
C ARG A 191 26.51 -5.12 6.33
N SER A 192 25.78 -4.92 5.24
CA SER A 192 26.26 -4.23 4.04
C SER A 192 26.20 -2.69 4.10
N ALA A 193 25.94 -2.09 5.28
CA ALA A 193 25.94 -0.64 5.47
C ALA A 193 27.27 -0.16 6.05
N ASP A 194 27.69 1.03 5.61
CA ASP A 194 28.99 1.63 5.90
C ASP A 194 29.18 2.03 7.38
N ASN A 195 30.42 2.31 7.81
CA ASN A 195 30.92 2.86 9.10
C ASN A 195 29.93 3.59 10.03
N GLU A 196 30.07 3.44 11.36
CA GLU A 196 29.04 3.71 12.41
C GLU A 196 28.20 5.01 12.28
N VAL A 197 28.76 6.10 11.78
CA VAL A 197 28.05 7.38 11.57
C VAL A 197 27.25 7.39 10.25
N GLU A 198 27.78 6.80 9.17
CA GLU A 198 27.05 6.59 7.92
C GLU A 198 26.14 5.34 8.00
N VAL A 199 26.43 4.36 8.88
CA VAL A 199 25.50 3.26 9.25
C VAL A 199 24.18 3.92 9.59
N MET A 200 24.16 4.90 10.50
CA MET A 200 22.89 5.46 10.97
C MET A 200 22.08 6.13 9.85
N VAL A 201 22.72 6.87 8.94
CA VAL A 201 22.02 7.55 7.83
C VAL A 201 21.60 6.57 6.73
N VAL A 202 22.51 5.69 6.29
CA VAL A 202 22.24 4.66 5.28
C VAL A 202 21.21 3.64 5.77
N GLN A 203 21.25 3.29 7.07
CA GLN A 203 20.23 2.46 7.70
C GLN A 203 18.91 3.19 7.87
N ALA A 204 18.89 4.50 8.14
CA ALA A 204 17.66 5.27 8.22
C ALA A 204 16.98 5.34 6.85
N ASP A 205 17.71 5.70 5.79
CA ASP A 205 17.18 5.75 4.42
C ASP A 205 16.73 4.38 3.94
N ARG A 206 17.52 3.34 4.23
CA ARG A 206 17.14 1.94 3.96
C ARG A 206 15.91 1.54 4.76
N SER A 207 15.82 1.88 6.04
CA SER A 207 14.70 1.49 6.89
C SER A 207 13.42 2.18 6.46
N GLN A 208 13.50 3.45 6.05
CA GLN A 208 12.40 4.17 5.43
C GLN A 208 11.99 3.53 4.10
N ALA A 209 12.96 3.19 3.24
CA ALA A 209 12.71 2.50 1.99
C ALA A 209 12.04 1.12 2.19
N LEU A 210 12.52 0.31 3.15
CA LEU A 210 11.95 -1.00 3.46
C LEU A 210 10.57 -0.88 4.12
N ALA A 211 10.36 0.11 5.01
CA ALA A 211 9.06 0.37 5.61
C ALA A 211 8.05 0.85 4.55
N ALA A 212 8.49 1.74 3.66
CA ALA A 212 7.69 2.19 2.52
C ALA A 212 7.39 1.02 1.57
N ALA A 213 8.34 0.13 1.29
CA ALA A 213 8.09 -1.09 0.51
C ALA A 213 7.18 -2.08 1.26
N LEU A 214 7.24 -2.12 2.59
CA LEU A 214 6.38 -2.98 3.39
C LEU A 214 4.92 -2.51 3.33
N GLU A 215 4.70 -1.21 3.50
CA GLU A 215 3.39 -0.56 3.43
C GLU A 215 2.86 -0.50 1.99
N LYS A 216 3.69 0.00 1.08
CA LYS A 216 3.38 0.21 -0.34
C LYS A 216 3.74 -0.96 -1.23
N GLY A 217 4.07 -2.13 -0.68
CA GLY A 217 4.35 -3.40 -1.39
C GLY A 217 5.58 -3.44 -2.27
N TYR A 218 5.87 -2.35 -2.95
CA TYR A 218 7.10 -2.09 -3.64
C TYR A 218 7.39 -0.60 -3.67
N ILE A 219 8.66 -0.27 -3.90
CA ILE A 219 9.10 1.07 -4.28
C ILE A 219 10.12 0.93 -5.42
N THR A 220 10.24 1.98 -6.23
CA THR A 220 11.22 2.10 -7.31
C THR A 220 12.09 3.33 -7.07
N GLY A 221 13.16 3.50 -7.83
CA GLY A 221 14.02 4.68 -7.69
C GLY A 221 14.91 4.67 -6.46
N TYR A 222 14.99 3.56 -5.71
CA TYR A 222 15.84 3.50 -4.53
C TYR A 222 17.31 3.59 -4.95
N SER A 223 18.01 4.57 -4.40
CA SER A 223 19.46 4.72 -4.56
C SER A 223 20.10 4.83 -3.19
N GLY A 224 21.26 4.20 -3.01
CA GLY A 224 21.92 4.21 -1.72
C GLY A 224 23.27 3.54 -1.73
N TRP A 225 24.19 4.09 -0.96
CA TRP A 225 25.53 3.54 -0.79
C TRP A 225 25.50 2.21 -0.03
N ARG A 226 26.34 1.28 -0.47
CA ARG A 226 26.57 -0.04 0.13
C ARG A 226 28.04 -0.36 0.13
N ARG A 227 28.40 -1.30 1.00
CA ARG A 227 29.74 -1.87 1.08
C ARG A 227 29.65 -3.37 0.82
N SER A 228 30.52 -3.88 -0.04
CA SER A 228 30.70 -5.30 -0.30
C SER A 228 31.29 -5.99 0.95
N PHE A 229 31.28 -7.32 0.97
CA PHE A 229 31.89 -8.10 2.05
C PHE A 229 33.41 -7.93 2.11
N GLN A 230 34.05 -7.57 1.00
CA GLN A 230 35.48 -7.30 0.93
C GLN A 230 35.82 -5.80 1.17
N GLY A 231 34.80 -4.97 1.41
CA GLY A 231 34.98 -3.58 1.78
C GLY A 231 34.88 -2.58 0.63
N THR A 232 34.63 -3.00 -0.60
CA THR A 232 34.42 -2.11 -1.76
C THR A 232 33.11 -1.32 -1.60
N ARG A 233 33.17 0.01 -1.69
CA ARG A 233 31.98 0.87 -1.69
C ARG A 233 31.37 0.95 -3.08
N PHE A 234 30.05 0.91 -3.16
CA PHE A 234 29.30 1.14 -4.40
C PHE A 234 27.96 1.81 -4.12
N LEU A 235 27.53 2.66 -5.05
CA LEU A 235 26.22 3.30 -5.03
C LEU A 235 25.25 2.46 -5.87
N ILE A 236 24.21 1.91 -5.25
CA ILE A 236 23.08 1.33 -5.98
C ILE A 236 22.27 2.47 -6.63
N LYS A 237 21.83 2.28 -7.88
CA LYS A 237 20.99 3.21 -8.63
C LYS A 237 19.70 2.53 -9.07
N ASP A 238 18.59 3.24 -8.89
CA ASP A 238 17.24 2.86 -9.35
C ASP A 238 16.85 1.40 -9.03
N ALA A 239 17.10 0.99 -7.79
CA ALA A 239 16.66 -0.32 -7.32
C ALA A 239 15.16 -0.36 -7.05
N ILE A 240 14.60 -1.55 -7.24
CA ILE A 240 13.22 -1.88 -6.92
C ILE A 240 13.22 -2.73 -5.67
N LEU A 241 12.56 -2.28 -4.62
CA LEU A 241 12.35 -3.07 -3.40
C LEU A 241 10.90 -3.53 -3.39
N PHE A 242 10.64 -4.80 -3.05
CA PHE A 242 9.29 -5.35 -3.07
C PHE A 242 9.11 -6.46 -2.04
N ASN A 243 7.87 -6.63 -1.57
CA ASN A 243 7.48 -7.69 -0.65
C ASN A 243 7.46 -9.05 -1.36
N VAL A 244 7.96 -10.06 -0.67
CA VAL A 244 7.85 -11.46 -1.09
C VAL A 244 6.63 -12.04 -0.37
N MET A 245 5.63 -12.46 -1.14
CA MET A 245 4.34 -12.94 -0.61
C MET A 245 4.23 -14.45 -0.67
N SER A 246 3.60 -15.05 0.35
CA SER A 246 3.15 -16.43 0.31
C SER A 246 1.92 -16.58 -0.60
N PRO A 247 1.59 -17.81 -1.04
CA PRO A 247 0.34 -18.07 -1.77
C PRO A 247 -0.93 -17.68 -1.00
N THR A 248 -0.85 -17.60 0.33
CA THR A 248 -1.97 -17.18 1.19
C THR A 248 -2.03 -15.66 1.39
N GLY A 249 -1.15 -14.90 0.74
CA GLY A 249 -1.12 -13.43 0.81
C GLY A 249 -0.36 -12.86 2.00
N GLU A 250 0.43 -13.68 2.71
CA GLU A 250 1.26 -13.23 3.83
C GLU A 250 2.62 -12.71 3.34
N VAL A 251 3.11 -11.60 3.89
CA VAL A 251 4.48 -11.13 3.62
C VAL A 251 5.47 -12.03 4.35
N ILE A 252 6.26 -12.80 3.59
CA ILE A 252 7.28 -13.72 4.14
C ILE A 252 8.70 -13.17 4.07
N GLY A 253 8.89 -12.01 3.43
CA GLY A 253 10.19 -11.35 3.29
C GLY A 253 10.12 -10.17 2.35
N GLN A 254 11.28 -9.61 2.00
CA GLN A 254 11.39 -8.58 0.97
C GLN A 254 12.59 -8.88 0.07
N ALA A 255 12.52 -8.40 -1.16
CA ALA A 255 13.56 -8.54 -2.16
C ALA A 255 13.94 -7.18 -2.76
N ALA A 256 15.16 -7.11 -3.27
CA ALA A 256 15.70 -5.95 -3.96
C ALA A 256 16.26 -6.37 -5.32
N GLN A 257 15.72 -5.80 -6.39
CA GLN A 257 16.29 -5.86 -7.73
C GLN A 257 17.17 -4.64 -7.95
N LEU A 258 18.44 -4.88 -8.25
CA LEU A 258 19.49 -3.89 -8.46
C LEU A 258 19.69 -3.72 -9.97
N ASN A 259 19.23 -2.60 -10.51
CA ASN A 259 19.27 -2.33 -11.96
C ASN A 259 20.57 -1.67 -12.41
N GLY A 260 21.27 -0.98 -11.52
CA GLY A 260 22.57 -0.39 -11.81
C GLY A 260 23.33 -0.04 -10.53
N TRP A 261 24.64 0.09 -10.66
CA TRP A 261 25.54 0.50 -9.57
C TRP A 261 26.79 1.18 -10.11
N GLU A 262 27.45 1.94 -9.25
CA GLU A 262 28.74 2.57 -9.52
C GLU A 262 29.69 2.30 -8.36
N LYS A 263 30.85 1.70 -8.64
CA LYS A 263 31.89 1.47 -7.63
C LYS A 263 32.59 2.79 -7.33
N GLU A 264 32.84 3.05 -6.06
CA GLU A 264 33.60 4.23 -5.64
C GLU A 264 35.03 4.16 -6.21
N GLY A 265 35.45 5.21 -6.92
CA GLY A 265 36.78 5.28 -7.54
C GLY A 265 36.90 4.59 -8.91
N ALA A 266 35.80 4.16 -9.54
CA ALA A 266 35.82 3.80 -10.96
C ALA A 266 36.03 5.08 -11.80
N GLU A 267 37.27 5.35 -12.22
CA GLU A 267 37.58 6.46 -13.11
C GLU A 267 36.74 6.37 -14.39
N THR A 268 36.00 7.44 -14.69
CA THR A 268 35.47 7.70 -16.03
C THR A 268 36.65 7.77 -16.99
N SER A 269 36.96 6.67 -17.67
CA SER A 269 37.90 6.69 -18.78
C SER A 269 37.27 7.51 -19.91
N GLU A 270 37.55 8.81 -19.94
CA GLU A 270 37.39 9.61 -21.15
C GLU A 270 38.26 8.98 -22.23
N VAL A 271 37.62 8.37 -23.22
CA VAL A 271 38.28 7.99 -24.46
C VAL A 271 38.63 9.29 -25.19
N GLN A 272 39.87 9.77 -25.01
CA GLN A 272 40.43 10.80 -25.86
C GLN A 272 40.53 10.24 -27.29
N GLY A 273 39.74 10.81 -28.19
CA GLY A 273 39.83 10.55 -29.62
C GLY A 273 41.21 10.95 -30.17
N HIS A 274 41.78 10.05 -30.95
CA HIS A 274 42.90 10.33 -31.86
C HIS A 274 42.42 11.03 -33.13
#